data_AF-A0A3D5HZG4-F1
#
_entry.id   AF-A0A3D5HZG4-F1
#
_cell.length_a   1.000
_cell.length_b   1.000
_cell.length_c   1.000
_cell.angle_alpha   90.00
_cell.angle_beta   90.00
_cell.angle_gamma   90.00
#
_symmetry.space_group_name_H-M   'P 1'
#
loop_
_entity.id
_entity.type
_entity.pdbx_description
1 polymer ?
#
loop_
_entity_poly.entity_id
_entity_poly.type
_entity_poly.pdbx_seq_one_letter_code
_entity_poly.pdbx_strand_id
1 'polypeptide(L)' 'MPLALPASTLLLLAQTMPGVTPGGCPWLVSKGDYLYQPTKIPPVRVAEKNARGCLSKMDAIYGPDGCPLRFCYRSEIATP' A
#
# COMPACT_ATOMS: atom_id res chain seq x y z
N MET A 1 29.86 17.63 -12.14
CA MET A 1 29.44 18.23 -10.86
C MET A 1 28.33 17.35 -10.28
N PRO A 2 28.55 16.63 -9.16
CA PRO A 2 27.50 15.81 -8.59
C PRO A 2 26.48 16.74 -7.89
N LEU A 3 25.22 16.60 -8.27
CA LEU A 3 24.10 17.25 -7.59
C LEU A 3 24.00 16.63 -6.18
N ALA A 4 24.38 17.39 -5.16
CA ALA A 4 24.16 16.99 -3.77
C ALA A 4 22.65 16.99 -3.50
N LEU A 5 22.07 15.82 -3.21
CA LEU A 5 20.68 15.73 -2.77
C LEU A 5 20.55 16.38 -1.38
N PRO A 6 19.49 17.18 -1.13
CA PRO A 6 19.29 17.78 0.17
C PRO A 6 19.04 16.69 1.22
N ALA A 7 19.48 16.93 2.46
CA ALA A 7 19.39 15.98 3.57
C ALA A 7 17.96 15.45 3.80
N SER A 8 16.95 16.27 3.49
CA SER A 8 15.53 15.88 3.55
C SER A 8 15.17 14.77 2.57
N THR A 9 15.78 14.73 1.38
CA THR A 9 15.54 13.66 0.39
C THR A 9 16.19 12.35 0.81
N LEU A 10 17.38 12.41 1.42
CA LEU A 10 18.05 11.26 2.03
C LEU A 10 17.23 10.65 3.18
N LEU A 11 16.64 11.49 4.03
CA LEU A 11 15.77 11.02 5.11
C LEU A 11 14.50 10.34 4.59
N LEU A 12 13.89 10.88 3.52
CA LEU A 12 12.67 10.31 2.93
C LEU A 12 12.94 8.92 2.31
N LEU A 13 14.06 8.77 1.61
CA LEU A 13 14.51 7.49 1.05
C LEU A 13 14.81 6.44 2.13
N ALA A 14 15.27 6.86 3.32
CA ALA A 14 15.53 5.95 4.43
C ALA A 14 14.26 5.33 5.03
N GLN A 15 13.07 5.93 4.78
CA GLN A 15 11.80 5.49 5.35
C GLN A 15 11.04 4.52 4.44
N THR A 16 11.39 4.48 3.15
CA THR A 16 10.82 3.52 2.20
C THR A 16 11.32 2.11 2.48
N MET A 17 10.37 1.17 2.56
CA MET A 17 10.68 -0.25 2.72
C MET A 17 11.34 -0.78 1.45
N PRO A 18 12.57 -1.32 1.52
CA PRO A 18 13.22 -1.90 0.35
C PRO A 18 12.53 -3.21 -0.06
N GLY A 19 12.49 -3.49 -1.37
CA GLY A 19 12.04 -4.77 -1.91
C GLY A 19 10.52 -5.02 -1.82
N VAL A 20 10.13 -6.25 -1.52
CA VAL A 20 8.74 -6.72 -1.44
C VAL A 20 8.38 -7.19 -0.02
N THR A 21 7.09 -7.25 0.28
CA THR A 21 6.58 -7.86 1.51
C THR A 21 6.92 -9.36 1.57
N PRO A 22 6.84 -10.01 2.75
CA PRO A 22 6.91 -11.47 2.83
C PRO A 22 5.87 -12.19 1.94
N GLY A 23 4.76 -11.52 1.62
CA GLY A 23 3.74 -12.01 0.67
C GLY A 23 4.07 -11.75 -0.80
N GLY A 24 5.24 -11.19 -1.12
CA GLY A 24 5.69 -10.91 -2.49
C GLY A 24 5.02 -9.70 -3.14
N CYS A 25 4.44 -8.79 -2.36
CA CYS A 25 3.77 -7.59 -2.88
C CYS A 25 4.62 -6.33 -2.66
N PRO A 26 4.40 -5.26 -3.44
CA PRO A 26 4.97 -3.95 -3.13
C PRO A 26 4.54 -3.46 -1.74
N TRP A 27 5.46 -2.75 -1.07
CA TRP A 27 5.13 -2.04 0.16
C TRP A 27 4.34 -0.77 -0.14
N LEU A 28 3.26 -0.55 0.60
CA LEU A 28 2.46 0.68 0.57
C LEU A 28 2.74 1.59 1.76
N VAL A 29 3.49 1.09 2.74
CA VAL A 29 3.77 1.75 4.02
C VAL A 29 5.27 1.93 4.24
N SER A 30 5.61 2.87 5.13
CA SER A 30 6.97 3.08 5.60
C SER A 30 7.41 1.94 6.53
N LYS A 31 8.72 1.85 6.83
CA LYS A 31 9.25 0.83 7.74
C LYS A 31 8.64 0.87 9.15
N GLY A 32 8.30 2.05 9.66
CA GLY A 32 7.68 2.19 10.98
C GLY A 32 6.24 1.66 11.04
N ASP A 33 5.56 1.60 9.89
CA ASP A 33 4.13 1.33 9.77
C ASP A 33 3.85 -0.06 9.18
N TYR A 34 4.84 -0.95 9.15
CA TYR A 34 4.76 -2.25 8.47
C TYR A 34 3.57 -3.12 8.91
N LEU A 35 3.09 -2.97 10.14
CA LEU A 35 1.92 -3.68 10.67
C LEU A 35 0.61 -3.28 9.99
N TYR A 36 0.57 -2.10 9.36
CA TYR A 36 -0.57 -1.61 8.60
C TYR A 36 -0.56 -2.01 7.14
N GLN A 37 0.49 -2.71 6.68
CA GLN A 37 0.56 -3.22 5.31
C GLN A 37 -0.59 -4.22 5.07
N PRO A 38 -1.48 -3.98 4.10
CA PRO A 38 -2.50 -4.95 3.72
C PRO A 38 -1.84 -6.23 3.20
N THR A 39 -2.38 -7.38 3.59
CA THR A 39 -1.84 -8.68 3.21
C THR A 39 -2.27 -9.05 1.80
N LYS A 40 -1.46 -9.86 1.10
CA LYS A 40 -1.85 -10.45 -0.18
C LYS A 40 -3.08 -11.32 0.01
N ILE A 41 -4.05 -11.23 -0.91
CA ILE A 41 -5.22 -12.10 -0.95
C ILE A 41 -5.16 -13.06 -2.15
N PRO A 42 -5.90 -14.19 -2.13
CA PRO A 42 -6.00 -15.05 -3.31
C PRO A 42 -6.61 -14.30 -4.50
N PRO A 43 -6.07 -14.45 -5.74
CA PRO A 43 -6.61 -13.80 -6.94
C PRO A 43 -8.13 -13.95 -7.12
N VAL A 44 -8.67 -15.14 -6.80
CA VAL A 44 -10.10 -15.45 -6.89
C VAL A 44 -10.98 -14.60 -5.94
N ARG A 45 -10.42 -14.04 -4.87
CA ARG A 45 -11.15 -13.17 -3.92
C ARG A 45 -11.10 -11.69 -4.27
N VAL A 46 -10.29 -11.29 -5.26
CA VAL A 46 -10.06 -9.87 -5.60
C VAL A 46 -11.33 -9.20 -6.08
N ALA A 47 -12.06 -9.83 -7.02
CA ALA A 47 -13.29 -9.25 -7.57
C ALA A 47 -14.34 -8.99 -6.48
N GLU A 48 -14.57 -9.98 -5.61
CA GLU A 48 -15.48 -9.86 -4.46
C GLU A 48 -15.00 -8.79 -3.46
N LYS A 49 -13.71 -8.77 -3.12
CA LYS A 49 -13.15 -7.77 -2.19
C LYS A 49 -13.32 -6.35 -2.71
N ASN A 50 -13.03 -6.11 -3.99
CA ASN A 50 -13.12 -4.79 -4.59
C ASN A 50 -14.58 -4.38 -4.83
N ALA A 51 -15.48 -5.32 -5.12
CA ALA A 51 -16.91 -5.05 -5.30
C ALA A 51 -17.62 -4.58 -4.03
N ARG A 52 -17.12 -4.94 -2.84
CA ARG A 52 -17.62 -4.41 -1.56
C ARG A 52 -17.37 -2.92 -1.38
N GLY A 53 -16.52 -2.30 -2.21
CA GLY A 53 -16.09 -0.92 -2.05
C GLY A 53 -15.16 -0.75 -0.84
N CYS A 54 -14.87 0.51 -0.52
CA CYS A 54 -14.00 0.86 0.59
C CYS A 54 -14.80 1.02 1.89
N LEU A 55 -14.41 0.26 2.91
CA LEU A 55 -15.05 0.32 4.24
C LEU A 55 -14.35 1.27 5.21
N SER A 56 -13.07 1.58 4.99
CA SER A 56 -12.29 2.50 5.81
C SER A 56 -11.06 3.02 5.05
N LYS A 57 -10.33 3.98 5.63
CA LYS A 57 -9.04 4.45 5.08
C LYS A 57 -7.93 3.40 5.12
N MET A 58 -8.05 2.42 6.01
CA MET A 58 -7.10 1.31 6.12
C MET A 58 -7.46 0.16 5.19
N ASP A 59 -8.61 0.24 4.51
CA ASP A 59 -8.95 -0.71 3.46
C ASP A 59 -8.12 -0.43 2.20
N ALA A 60 -7.96 -1.45 1.36
CA ALA A 60 -7.14 -1.38 0.16
C ALA A 60 -7.85 -1.91 -1.08
N ILE A 61 -7.45 -1.36 -2.22
CA ILE A 61 -7.79 -1.85 -3.55
C ILE A 61 -6.72 -2.83 -3.99
N TYR A 62 -7.16 -4.00 -4.48
CA TYR A 62 -6.29 -5.09 -4.86
C TYR A 62 -6.21 -5.25 -6.38
N GLY A 63 -5.01 -5.58 -6.87
CA GLY A 63 -4.77 -5.95 -8.26
C GLY A 63 -5.16 -7.40 -8.55
N PRO A 64 -5.20 -7.80 -9.84
CA PRO A 64 -5.60 -9.16 -10.25
C PRO A 64 -4.73 -10.29 -9.66
N ASP A 65 -3.49 -9.99 -9.30
CA ASP A 65 -2.54 -10.89 -8.65
C ASP A 65 -2.78 -11.06 -7.14
N GLY A 66 -3.74 -10.32 -6.59
CA GLY A 66 -4.06 -10.29 -5.17
C GLY A 66 -3.17 -9.37 -4.34
N CYS A 67 -2.27 -8.60 -4.95
CA CYS A 67 -1.47 -7.62 -4.23
C CYS A 67 -2.24 -6.31 -4.01
N PRO A 68 -2.10 -5.67 -2.84
CA PRO A 68 -2.68 -4.37 -2.61
C PRO A 68 -1.95 -3.33 -3.45
N LEU A 69 -2.70 -2.49 -4.16
CA LEU A 69 -2.15 -1.45 -5.02
C LEU A 69 -2.08 -0.09 -4.32
N ARG A 70 -3.07 0.19 -3.46
CA ARG A 70 -3.18 1.42 -2.67
C ARG A 70 -4.20 1.25 -1.56
N PHE A 71 -4.08 2.10 -0.54
CA PHE A 71 -5.17 2.34 0.39
C PHE A 71 -6.33 3.08 -0.27
N CYS A 72 -7.51 2.90 0.29
CA CYS A 72 -8.71 3.63 -0.08
C CYS A 72 -8.61 5.10 0.34
N TYR A 73 -9.09 5.99 -0.51
CA TYR A 73 -9.23 7.40 -0.21
C TYR A 73 -10.49 7.66 0.61
N ARG A 74 -10.49 8.76 1.35
CA ARG A 74 -11.66 9.14 2.17
C ARG A 74 -12.94 9.29 1.33
N SER A 75 -12.82 9.79 0.11
CA SER A 75 -13.95 9.98 -0.82
C SER A 75 -14.54 8.67 -1.34
N GLU A 76 -13.83 7.56 -1.20
CA GLU A 76 -14.27 6.23 -1.66
C GLU A 76 -14.96 5.43 -0.55
N ILE A 77 -14.82 5.87 0.71
CA ILE A 77 -15.44 5.21 1.85
C ILE A 77 -16.94 5.47 1.79
N ALA A 78 -17.74 4.41 1.68
CA ALA A 78 -19.18 4.51 1.73
C ALA A 78 -19.59 5.26 3.01
N THR A 79 -20.11 6.48 2.85
CA THR A 79 -20.67 7.22 3.96
C THR A 79 -22.07 6.66 4.18
N PRO A 80 -22.47 6.30 5.42
CA PRO A 80 -23.82 5.83 5.69
C PRO A 80 -24.88 6.86 5.26
#